data_AF-A0A950DB69-F1
#
_entry.id   AF-A0A950DB69-F1
#
_cell.length_a   1.000
_cell.length_b   1.000
_cell.length_c   1.000
_cell.angle_alpha   90.00
_cell.angle_beta   90.00
_cell.angle_gamma   90.00
#
_symmetry.space_group_name_H-M   'P 1'
#
loop_
_entity.id
_entity.type
_entity.pdbx_description
1 polymer ?
#
loop_
_entity_poly.entity_id
_entity_poly.type
_entity_poly.pdbx_seq_one_letter_code
_entity_poly.pdbx_strand_id
1 'polypeptide(L)'
;DECHQAGLSVILDVVYNHVGQDGNYLPFFSPTYFTDRYQTDWGKPFNFEGPGSGPVREFFIENVKYWIREYHFDGFRFDATQQIFDSSPRHVLAEIATAARQAAGNRRLYLVAENEPQWVKLVQSAEEGGYGLDSLWNDDFHHSAIVALTGRAEAYYRDYQGYAQEFVSLAKWGFLYQGQYYGWQKKNRGTWAVGLSDDRFVNFMQNHDQVANSLAGHRIHTLAGAGAVRTMTTLLLLGPWTPMLFQGEEFAASTPFLYFADQPPEIAAKVAQGRAEFLGQFPSLSSPEVAQHLPDPGDQSTFDKCKLNFEDLQSHEPVYLLHKDLIALRRTDPVINGRERHSLDGAVYGLHLLILRYFGVESGNDRLLMINFDRDQVISPAPIPLLAAPPNRNWEILFSSEDPQYAGQSAPAIYFDERLRVAGYSATVFAAHRA
;
A
#
# COMPACT_ATOMS: atom_id res chain seq x y z
N ASP A 1 8.41 -11.70 -20.59
CA ASP A 1 8.34 -11.46 -22.05
C ASP A 1 7.10 -10.69 -22.48
N GLU A 2 5.89 -11.27 -22.48
CA GLU A 2 4.67 -10.57 -22.94
C GLU A 2 4.42 -9.23 -22.22
N CYS A 3 4.57 -9.19 -20.89
CA CYS A 3 4.46 -7.94 -20.13
C CYS A 3 5.46 -6.88 -20.61
N HIS A 4 6.71 -7.25 -20.90
CA HIS A 4 7.73 -6.31 -21.37
C HIS A 4 7.43 -5.77 -22.76
N GLN A 5 6.88 -6.60 -23.66
CA GLN A 5 6.42 -6.15 -24.98
C GLN A 5 5.28 -5.14 -24.86
N ALA A 6 4.43 -5.28 -23.84
CA ALA A 6 3.40 -4.31 -23.49
C ALA A 6 3.92 -3.08 -22.71
N GLY A 7 5.23 -2.99 -22.44
CA GLY A 7 5.83 -1.90 -21.68
C GLY A 7 5.56 -1.95 -20.17
N LEU A 8 5.22 -3.14 -19.64
CA LEU A 8 4.96 -3.38 -18.22
C LEU A 8 6.14 -4.09 -17.56
N SER A 9 6.61 -3.53 -16.45
CA SER A 9 7.55 -4.20 -15.57
C SER A 9 6.87 -5.27 -14.73
N VAL A 10 7.61 -6.32 -14.40
CA VAL A 10 7.15 -7.43 -13.55
C VAL A 10 8.05 -7.54 -12.33
N ILE A 11 7.46 -7.45 -11.14
CA ILE A 11 8.14 -7.67 -9.86
C ILE A 11 7.64 -8.96 -9.23
N LEU A 12 8.51 -9.69 -8.53
CA LEU A 12 8.18 -10.95 -7.87
C LEU A 12 8.13 -10.77 -6.35
N ASP A 13 7.09 -11.27 -5.70
CA ASP A 13 7.06 -11.40 -4.24
C ASP A 13 7.94 -12.58 -3.81
N VAL A 14 8.89 -12.34 -2.91
CA VAL A 14 9.87 -13.35 -2.45
C VAL A 14 9.88 -13.44 -0.94
N VAL A 15 9.82 -14.68 -0.44
CA VAL A 15 9.78 -14.99 0.99
C VAL A 15 11.14 -15.49 1.46
N TYR A 16 11.93 -14.60 2.06
CA TYR A 16 13.29 -14.91 2.55
C TYR A 16 13.40 -14.91 4.08
N ASN A 17 12.27 -14.75 4.78
CA ASN A 17 12.22 -14.77 6.23
C ASN A 17 11.87 -16.16 6.81
N HIS A 18 11.16 -17.01 6.05
CA HIS A 18 10.80 -18.37 6.44
C HIS A 18 10.62 -19.27 5.20
N VAL A 19 10.28 -20.55 5.44
CA VAL A 19 9.94 -21.52 4.38
C VAL A 19 8.70 -22.31 4.80
N GLY A 20 7.93 -22.78 3.82
CA GLY A 20 6.75 -23.62 4.03
C GLY A 20 7.03 -24.90 4.82
N GLN A 21 5.98 -25.41 5.47
CA GLN A 21 6.06 -26.59 6.35
C GLN A 21 6.20 -27.91 5.57
N ASP A 22 5.70 -27.96 4.34
CA ASP A 22 5.86 -29.09 3.43
C ASP A 22 6.90 -28.80 2.33
N GLY A 23 7.59 -29.84 1.88
CA GLY A 23 8.60 -29.75 0.81
C GLY A 23 9.97 -29.17 1.19
N ASN A 24 10.18 -28.76 2.46
CA ASN A 24 11.46 -28.24 2.93
C ASN A 24 12.45 -29.35 3.31
N TYR A 25 13.33 -29.72 2.38
CA TYR A 25 14.38 -30.72 2.62
C TYR A 25 15.73 -30.13 3.07
N LEU A 26 15.87 -28.80 3.19
CA LEU A 26 17.13 -28.15 3.57
C LEU A 26 17.75 -28.72 4.87
N PRO A 27 16.99 -29.01 5.94
CA PRO A 27 17.55 -29.56 7.18
C PRO A 27 18.23 -30.92 7.01
N PHE A 28 17.85 -31.71 6.00
CA PHE A 28 18.46 -33.03 5.73
C PHE A 28 19.83 -32.89 5.05
N PHE A 29 20.08 -31.80 4.34
CA PHE A 29 21.38 -31.51 3.73
C PHE A 29 22.33 -30.85 4.71
N SER A 30 21.84 -29.87 5.47
CA SER A 30 22.62 -29.27 6.55
C SER A 30 21.70 -28.67 7.62
N PRO A 31 21.97 -28.92 8.91
CA PRO A 31 21.27 -28.23 9.99
C PRO A 31 21.61 -26.72 10.04
N THR A 32 22.69 -26.28 9.38
CA THR A 32 23.14 -24.88 9.42
C THR A 32 22.30 -23.92 8.58
N TYR A 33 21.33 -24.41 7.79
CA TYR A 33 20.39 -23.55 7.06
C TYR A 33 19.51 -22.72 7.99
N PHE A 34 19.25 -23.21 9.20
CA PHE A 34 18.36 -22.59 10.17
C PHE A 34 19.11 -22.27 11.45
N THR A 35 18.54 -21.36 12.23
CA THR A 35 19.07 -20.97 13.54
C THR A 35 17.97 -21.03 14.59
N ASP A 36 18.35 -21.42 15.81
CA ASP A 36 17.45 -21.40 16.97
C ASP A 36 17.64 -20.11 17.82
N ARG A 37 18.42 -19.14 17.32
CA ARG A 37 18.68 -17.86 18.01
C ARG A 37 17.46 -16.95 18.07
N TYR A 38 16.57 -17.08 17.09
CA TYR A 38 15.42 -16.22 16.89
C TYR A 38 14.16 -17.07 16.70
N GLN A 39 13.00 -16.44 16.82
CA GLN A 39 11.71 -17.04 16.49
C GLN A 39 11.05 -16.15 15.43
N THR A 40 10.44 -16.78 14.43
CA THR A 40 9.56 -16.10 13.46
C THR A 40 8.13 -16.57 13.69
N ASP A 41 7.17 -15.85 13.14
CA ASP A 41 5.75 -16.19 13.28
C ASP A 41 5.35 -17.42 12.44
N TRP A 42 6.16 -17.82 11.46
CA TRP A 42 5.80 -18.85 10.47
C TRP A 42 6.73 -20.06 10.41
N GLY A 43 7.81 -20.08 11.19
CA GLY A 43 8.73 -21.22 11.24
C GLY A 43 10.11 -20.94 11.81
N LYS A 44 11.06 -21.84 11.54
CA LYS A 44 12.45 -21.61 11.94
C LYS A 44 13.09 -20.55 11.04
N PRO A 45 13.75 -19.52 11.61
CA PRO A 45 14.46 -18.52 10.82
C PRO A 45 15.66 -19.10 10.10
N PHE A 46 15.95 -18.57 8.92
CA PHE A 46 17.19 -18.86 8.21
C PHE A 46 18.42 -18.32 8.95
N ASN A 47 19.52 -19.03 8.83
CA ASN A 47 20.78 -18.67 9.45
C ASN A 47 21.57 -17.70 8.55
N PHE A 48 21.30 -16.40 8.67
CA PHE A 48 22.05 -15.37 7.93
C PHE A 48 23.31 -14.89 8.66
N GLU A 49 23.52 -15.26 9.92
CA GLU A 49 24.62 -14.76 10.75
C GLU A 49 25.32 -15.82 11.62
N GLY A 50 26.64 -15.70 11.74
CA GLY A 50 27.45 -16.61 12.57
C GLY A 50 27.89 -17.89 11.85
N PRO A 51 28.25 -18.96 12.60
CA PRO A 51 28.82 -20.17 12.01
C PRO A 51 27.89 -20.82 10.97
N GLY A 52 28.44 -21.13 9.80
CA GLY A 52 27.72 -21.83 8.73
C GLY A 52 26.71 -20.98 7.94
N SER A 53 26.63 -19.66 8.17
CA SER A 53 25.69 -18.78 7.46
C SER A 53 26.10 -18.46 6.03
N GLY A 54 27.40 -18.53 5.69
CA GLY A 54 27.92 -18.16 4.37
C GLY A 54 27.18 -18.83 3.20
N PRO A 55 27.10 -20.18 3.16
CA PRO A 55 26.35 -20.89 2.12
C PRO A 55 24.83 -20.57 2.10
N VAL A 56 24.25 -20.24 3.26
CA VAL A 56 22.83 -19.85 3.35
C VAL A 56 22.63 -18.49 2.68
N ARG A 57 23.47 -17.50 2.99
CA ARG A 57 23.45 -16.19 2.32
C ARG A 57 23.64 -16.34 0.81
N GLU A 58 24.60 -17.17 0.40
CA GLU A 58 24.88 -17.45 -1.02
C GLU A 58 23.66 -18.04 -1.73
N PHE A 59 22.92 -18.96 -1.10
CA PHE A 59 21.69 -19.51 -1.66
C PHE A 59 20.68 -18.42 -2.04
N PHE A 60 20.40 -17.48 -1.14
CA PHE A 60 19.44 -16.40 -1.40
C PHE A 60 19.97 -15.35 -2.37
N ILE A 61 21.28 -15.07 -2.34
CA ILE A 61 21.95 -14.19 -3.30
C ILE A 61 21.86 -14.78 -4.71
N GLU A 62 22.13 -16.08 -4.89
CA GLU A 62 22.00 -16.72 -6.19
C GLU A 62 20.53 -16.89 -6.60
N ASN A 63 19.60 -17.04 -5.67
CA ASN A 63 18.15 -17.08 -5.97
C ASN A 63 17.66 -15.78 -6.63
N VAL A 64 18.00 -14.60 -6.10
CA VAL A 64 17.61 -13.33 -6.76
C VAL A 64 18.28 -13.16 -8.13
N LYS A 65 19.55 -13.55 -8.25
CA LYS A 65 20.27 -13.47 -9.53
C LYS A 65 19.61 -14.38 -10.57
N TYR A 66 19.19 -15.58 -10.16
CA TYR A 66 18.48 -16.53 -11.02
C TYR A 66 17.18 -15.93 -11.56
N TRP A 67 16.31 -15.41 -10.69
CA TRP A 67 15.06 -14.78 -11.13
C TRP A 67 15.29 -13.60 -12.09
N ILE A 68 16.33 -12.79 -11.86
CA ILE A 68 16.69 -11.67 -12.73
C ILE A 68 17.22 -12.13 -14.09
N ARG A 69 18.07 -13.17 -14.13
CA ARG A 69 18.78 -13.60 -15.33
C ARG A 69 17.95 -14.55 -16.19
N GLU A 70 17.27 -15.48 -15.56
CA GLU A 70 16.53 -16.55 -16.25
C GLU A 70 15.10 -16.10 -16.58
N TYR A 71 14.43 -15.40 -15.66
CA TYR A 71 13.03 -14.97 -15.82
C TYR A 71 12.86 -13.49 -16.12
N HIS A 72 13.97 -12.74 -16.18
CA HIS A 72 13.99 -11.33 -16.54
C HIS A 72 13.11 -10.42 -15.65
N PHE A 73 12.86 -10.80 -14.39
CA PHE A 73 12.12 -9.93 -13.46
C PHE A 73 12.81 -8.56 -13.31
N ASP A 74 11.99 -7.52 -13.12
CA ASP A 74 12.39 -6.12 -12.98
C ASP A 74 12.49 -5.68 -11.51
N GLY A 75 12.36 -6.61 -10.58
CA GLY A 75 12.38 -6.29 -9.17
C GLY A 75 11.77 -7.37 -8.28
N PHE A 76 11.79 -7.07 -6.99
CA PHE A 76 11.28 -7.95 -5.95
C PHE A 76 10.52 -7.16 -4.89
N ARG A 77 9.47 -7.76 -4.34
CA ARG A 77 8.92 -7.38 -3.04
C ARG A 77 9.38 -8.41 -2.02
N PHE A 78 10.11 -7.97 -0.99
CA PHE A 78 10.60 -8.83 0.07
C PHE A 78 9.57 -8.90 1.20
N ASP A 79 9.09 -10.11 1.45
CA ASP A 79 8.11 -10.41 2.50
C ASP A 79 8.70 -10.24 3.91
N ALA A 80 7.92 -9.62 4.78
CA ALA A 80 8.14 -9.45 6.22
C ALA A 80 9.61 -9.24 6.60
N THR A 81 10.25 -8.18 6.10
CA THR A 81 11.71 -8.01 6.24
C THR A 81 12.17 -7.84 7.69
N GLN A 82 11.26 -7.52 8.62
CA GLN A 82 11.52 -7.51 10.06
C GLN A 82 11.81 -8.91 10.64
N GLN A 83 11.38 -9.97 9.96
CA GLN A 83 11.62 -11.36 10.32
C GLN A 83 12.87 -11.95 9.62
N ILE A 84 13.64 -11.12 8.89
CA ILE A 84 14.95 -11.48 8.34
C ILE A 84 16.02 -11.03 9.35
N PHE A 85 16.43 -11.96 10.21
CA PHE A 85 17.39 -11.68 11.28
C PHE A 85 18.83 -11.78 10.80
N ASP A 86 19.55 -10.65 10.83
CA ASP A 86 20.98 -10.60 10.54
C ASP A 86 21.66 -9.39 11.21
N SER A 87 22.55 -9.64 12.16
CA SER A 87 23.37 -8.64 12.84
C SER A 87 24.79 -8.50 12.26
N SER A 88 25.07 -9.15 11.13
CA SER A 88 26.35 -9.02 10.44
C SER A 88 26.62 -7.54 10.07
N PRO A 89 27.90 -7.10 10.03
CA PRO A 89 28.23 -5.72 9.67
C PRO A 89 27.62 -5.24 8.36
N ARG A 90 27.41 -6.18 7.42
CA ARG A 90 26.60 -5.97 6.22
C ARG A 90 25.40 -6.90 6.26
N HIS A 91 24.20 -6.32 6.31
CA HIS A 91 22.95 -7.08 6.35
C HIS A 91 22.73 -7.85 5.04
N VAL A 92 22.12 -9.03 5.11
CA VAL A 92 21.89 -9.91 3.96
C VAL A 92 21.07 -9.22 2.88
N LEU A 93 20.04 -8.44 3.25
CA LEU A 93 19.28 -7.64 2.30
C LEU A 93 20.14 -6.63 1.53
N ALA A 94 21.17 -6.05 2.15
CA ALA A 94 22.09 -5.14 1.47
C ALA A 94 23.02 -5.88 0.49
N GLU A 95 23.42 -7.12 0.81
CA GLU A 95 24.14 -8.00 -0.11
C GLU A 95 23.26 -8.42 -1.30
N ILE A 96 22.04 -8.86 -1.01
CA ILE A 96 21.02 -9.24 -2.00
C ILE A 96 20.72 -8.08 -2.94
N ALA A 97 20.48 -6.87 -2.41
CA ALA A 97 20.20 -5.69 -3.23
C ALA A 97 21.36 -5.37 -4.18
N THR A 98 22.59 -5.45 -3.68
CA THR A 98 23.80 -5.22 -4.51
C THR A 98 23.94 -6.29 -5.58
N ALA A 99 23.79 -7.56 -5.21
CA ALA A 99 23.88 -8.68 -6.13
C ALA A 99 22.78 -8.67 -7.21
N ALA A 100 21.55 -8.31 -6.83
CA ALA A 100 20.44 -8.13 -7.75
C ALA A 100 20.74 -7.05 -8.79
N ARG A 101 21.19 -5.86 -8.35
CA ARG A 101 21.56 -4.78 -9.28
C ARG A 101 22.73 -5.16 -10.19
N GLN A 102 23.73 -5.87 -9.67
CA GLN A 102 24.82 -6.41 -10.49
C GLN A 102 24.32 -7.41 -11.55
N ALA A 103 23.35 -8.27 -11.21
CA ALA A 103 22.78 -9.22 -12.16
C ALA A 103 21.86 -8.56 -13.21
N ALA A 104 21.21 -7.45 -12.87
CA ALA A 104 20.38 -6.70 -13.81
C ALA A 104 21.19 -5.84 -14.79
N GLY A 105 22.44 -5.49 -14.44
CA GLY A 105 23.29 -4.64 -15.26
C GLY A 105 22.71 -3.23 -15.41
N ASN A 106 22.40 -2.83 -16.64
CA ASN A 106 21.81 -1.52 -16.93
C ASN A 106 20.28 -1.48 -16.79
N ARG A 107 19.61 -2.62 -16.56
CA ARG A 107 18.17 -2.64 -16.35
C ARG A 107 17.84 -2.02 -15.00
N ARG A 108 16.82 -1.16 -14.98
CA ARG A 108 16.30 -0.60 -13.74
C ARG A 108 15.62 -1.71 -12.94
N LEU A 109 15.94 -1.79 -11.64
CA LEU A 109 15.27 -2.68 -10.71
C LEU A 109 14.44 -1.89 -9.69
N TYR A 110 13.37 -2.51 -9.23
CA TYR A 110 12.52 -2.03 -8.13
C TYR A 110 12.54 -3.05 -6.98
N LEU A 111 13.19 -2.69 -5.88
CA LEU A 111 13.31 -3.52 -4.68
C LEU A 111 12.45 -2.95 -3.57
N VAL A 112 11.34 -3.61 -3.24
CA VAL A 112 10.34 -3.14 -2.28
C VAL A 112 10.41 -4.02 -1.04
N ALA A 113 10.32 -3.42 0.15
CA ALA A 113 10.23 -4.18 1.40
C ALA A 113 8.85 -4.03 2.04
N GLU A 114 8.28 -5.15 2.48
CA GLU A 114 7.24 -5.14 3.49
C GLU A 114 7.91 -5.06 4.87
N ASN A 115 7.66 -3.99 5.62
CA ASN A 115 8.27 -3.79 6.93
C ASN A 115 7.33 -3.07 7.90
N GLU A 116 6.63 -3.84 8.74
CA GLU A 116 5.70 -3.29 9.74
C GLU A 116 6.36 -2.26 10.69
N PRO A 117 7.62 -2.47 11.17
CA PRO A 117 8.30 -1.49 12.03
C PRO A 117 8.73 -0.18 11.36
N GLN A 118 8.61 -0.07 10.03
CA GLN A 118 8.94 1.12 9.23
C GLN A 118 10.41 1.58 9.39
N TRP A 119 11.35 0.66 9.17
CA TRP A 119 12.78 0.94 9.25
C TRP A 119 13.31 1.63 7.99
N VAL A 120 13.47 2.95 8.06
CA VAL A 120 14.00 3.79 6.96
C VAL A 120 15.37 3.33 6.44
N LYS A 121 16.21 2.68 7.26
CA LYS A 121 17.50 2.11 6.82
C LYS A 121 17.36 1.13 5.65
N LEU A 122 16.19 0.51 5.44
CA LEU A 122 15.94 -0.37 4.30
C LEU A 122 16.12 0.36 2.96
N VAL A 123 15.69 1.62 2.87
CA VAL A 123 15.69 2.43 1.64
C VAL A 123 16.82 3.47 1.58
N GLN A 124 17.57 3.62 2.67
CA GLN A 124 18.79 4.43 2.66
C GLN A 124 19.89 3.79 1.83
N SER A 125 20.76 4.61 1.27
CA SER A 125 21.89 4.17 0.46
C SER A 125 22.93 3.42 1.31
N ALA A 126 23.81 2.65 0.65
CA ALA A 126 24.89 1.96 1.35
C ALA A 126 25.88 2.96 1.99
N GLU A 127 26.06 4.13 1.36
CA GLU A 127 26.88 5.24 1.86
C GLU A 127 26.33 5.83 3.17
N GLU A 128 25.02 5.78 3.36
CA GLU A 128 24.31 6.20 4.59
C GLU A 128 24.18 5.05 5.61
N GLY A 129 24.76 3.88 5.33
CA GLY A 129 24.64 2.68 6.18
C GLY A 129 23.33 1.93 6.03
N GLY A 130 22.54 2.22 4.98
CA GLY A 130 21.31 1.55 4.63
C GLY A 130 21.47 0.30 3.76
N TYR A 131 20.34 -0.31 3.38
CA TYR A 131 20.32 -1.57 2.62
C TYR A 131 20.12 -1.38 1.11
N GLY A 132 19.84 -0.14 0.65
CA GLY A 132 19.77 0.19 -0.77
C GLY A 132 18.54 -0.36 -1.50
N LEU A 133 17.46 -0.66 -0.78
CA LEU A 133 16.15 -0.95 -1.38
C LEU A 133 15.51 0.34 -1.90
N ASP A 134 14.47 0.19 -2.71
CA ASP A 134 13.83 1.31 -3.40
C ASP A 134 12.64 1.88 -2.62
N SER A 135 11.78 1.04 -2.06
CA SER A 135 10.56 1.52 -1.38
C SER A 135 10.10 0.59 -0.25
N LEU A 136 9.18 1.08 0.58
CA LEU A 136 8.55 0.38 1.68
C LEU A 136 7.03 0.36 1.51
N TRP A 137 6.39 -0.77 1.79
CA TRP A 137 4.94 -0.80 2.00
C TRP A 137 4.57 0.06 3.22
N ASN A 138 3.53 0.86 3.04
CA ASN A 138 3.08 1.82 4.03
C ASN A 138 1.66 1.51 4.50
N ASP A 139 1.58 0.65 5.51
CA ASP A 139 0.31 0.26 6.11
C ASP A 139 -0.39 1.43 6.83
N ASP A 140 0.30 2.52 7.17
CA ASP A 140 -0.35 3.65 7.85
C ASP A 140 -1.43 4.28 6.96
N PHE A 141 -1.16 4.41 5.65
CA PHE A 141 -2.16 4.86 4.70
C PHE A 141 -3.36 3.91 4.64
N HIS A 142 -3.06 2.62 4.54
CA HIS A 142 -4.08 1.58 4.51
C HIS A 142 -4.97 1.64 5.76
N HIS A 143 -4.37 1.63 6.96
CA HIS A 143 -5.10 1.63 8.22
C HIS A 143 -5.97 2.89 8.38
N SER A 144 -5.42 4.07 8.10
CA SER A 144 -6.20 5.32 8.07
C SER A 144 -7.35 5.25 7.06
N ALA A 145 -7.14 4.69 5.87
CA ALA A 145 -8.17 4.53 4.86
C ALA A 145 -9.29 3.58 5.32
N ILE A 146 -8.96 2.43 5.91
CA ILE A 146 -9.95 1.49 6.41
C ILE A 146 -10.78 2.09 7.54
N VAL A 147 -10.15 2.80 8.49
CA VAL A 147 -10.89 3.48 9.58
C VAL A 147 -11.81 4.56 8.99
N ALA A 148 -11.33 5.36 8.03
CA ALA A 148 -12.14 6.39 7.38
C ALA A 148 -13.35 5.81 6.62
N LEU A 149 -13.16 4.67 5.96
CA LEU A 149 -14.18 4.05 5.10
C LEU A 149 -15.21 3.21 5.86
N THR A 150 -14.78 2.56 6.94
CA THR A 150 -15.61 1.58 7.66
C THR A 150 -16.03 2.03 9.06
N GLY A 151 -15.36 3.04 9.63
CA GLY A 151 -15.53 3.47 11.01
C GLY A 151 -15.03 2.46 12.06
N ARG A 152 -14.37 1.36 11.65
CA ARG A 152 -13.88 0.32 12.56
C ARG A 152 -12.38 0.49 12.83
N ALA A 153 -12.02 0.52 14.12
CA ALA A 153 -10.63 0.69 14.58
C ALA A 153 -10.27 -0.39 15.61
N GLU A 154 -10.26 -1.65 15.17
CA GLU A 154 -9.90 -2.83 15.99
C GLU A 154 -8.48 -3.34 15.70
N ALA A 155 -7.90 -4.10 16.62
CA ALA A 155 -6.55 -4.67 16.48
C ALA A 155 -5.52 -3.61 16.06
N TYR A 156 -4.78 -3.84 14.97
CA TYR A 156 -3.80 -2.90 14.45
C TYR A 156 -4.40 -1.62 13.85
N TYR A 157 -5.72 -1.52 13.63
CA TYR A 157 -6.38 -0.28 13.22
C TYR A 157 -6.63 0.70 14.39
N ARG A 158 -6.51 0.24 15.64
CA ARG A 158 -7.01 0.96 16.82
C ARG A 158 -6.42 2.33 17.10
N ASP A 159 -5.21 2.59 16.61
CA ASP A 159 -4.52 3.85 16.87
C ASP A 159 -4.71 4.87 15.73
N TYR A 160 -5.45 4.51 14.68
CA TYR A 160 -5.77 5.37 13.55
C TYR A 160 -7.18 5.94 13.73
N GLN A 161 -7.39 7.17 13.26
CA GLN A 161 -8.66 7.88 13.37
C GLN A 161 -9.39 8.00 12.02
N GLY A 162 -8.68 7.83 10.90
CA GLY A 162 -9.25 8.02 9.57
C GLY A 162 -9.60 9.48 9.26
N TYR A 163 -8.93 10.42 9.93
CA TYR A 163 -9.16 11.85 9.73
C TYR A 163 -8.27 12.43 8.64
N ALA A 164 -8.73 13.52 8.02
CA ALA A 164 -8.04 14.30 7.00
C ALA A 164 -6.57 14.61 7.36
N GLN A 165 -6.31 14.85 8.65
CA GLN A 165 -4.96 15.17 9.14
C GLN A 165 -3.96 14.03 8.94
N GLU A 166 -4.39 12.76 9.04
CA GLU A 166 -3.52 11.60 8.83
C GLU A 166 -3.05 11.56 7.38
N PHE A 167 -3.95 11.77 6.41
CA PHE A 167 -3.61 11.80 4.99
C PHE A 167 -2.73 12.98 4.59
N VAL A 168 -2.94 14.16 5.18
CA VAL A 168 -2.03 15.31 5.00
C VAL A 168 -0.65 15.00 5.58
N SER A 169 -0.59 14.35 6.75
CA SER A 169 0.68 13.93 7.34
C SER A 169 1.40 12.88 6.48
N LEU A 170 0.70 11.87 5.98
CA LEU A 170 1.23 10.87 5.05
C LEU A 170 1.79 11.52 3.78
N ALA A 171 1.08 12.47 3.20
CA ALA A 171 1.52 13.18 2.00
C ALA A 171 2.79 14.03 2.22
N LYS A 172 3.01 14.54 3.44
CA LYS A 172 4.14 15.41 3.77
C LYS A 172 5.33 14.67 4.37
N TRP A 173 5.09 13.55 5.04
CA TRP A 173 6.06 12.90 5.91
C TRP A 173 6.24 11.40 5.66
N GLY A 174 5.47 10.81 4.73
CA GLY A 174 5.53 9.38 4.40
C GLY A 174 4.79 8.50 5.41
N PHE A 175 5.38 8.27 6.58
CA PHE A 175 4.78 7.49 7.67
C PHE A 175 4.11 8.39 8.73
N LEU A 176 3.07 7.89 9.38
CA LEU A 176 2.49 8.51 10.58
C LEU A 176 3.36 8.22 11.81
N TYR A 177 3.87 6.99 11.90
CA TYR A 177 4.76 6.56 12.97
C TYR A 177 6.23 6.70 12.55
N GLN A 178 6.98 7.49 13.30
CA GLN A 178 8.39 7.83 13.07
C GLN A 178 9.20 7.83 14.38
N GLY A 179 8.71 7.09 15.38
CA GLY A 179 9.28 6.97 16.72
C GLY A 179 8.26 7.17 17.85
N GLN A 180 7.02 7.54 17.53
CA GLN A 180 5.93 7.69 18.51
C GLN A 180 5.51 6.34 19.08
N TYR A 181 4.86 6.37 20.25
CA TYR A 181 4.31 5.19 20.89
C TYR A 181 3.14 4.62 20.09
N TYR A 182 3.23 3.33 19.74
CA TYR A 182 2.19 2.55 19.09
C TYR A 182 1.49 1.68 20.13
N GLY A 183 0.24 2.00 20.43
CA GLY A 183 -0.56 1.42 21.49
C GLY A 183 -0.94 -0.03 21.25
N TRP A 184 -1.07 -0.47 19.99
CA TRP A 184 -1.31 -1.88 19.65
C TRP A 184 -0.14 -2.79 20.09
N GLN A 185 1.08 -2.49 19.67
CA GLN A 185 2.27 -3.28 20.02
C GLN A 185 2.95 -2.84 21.33
N LYS A 186 2.42 -1.81 22.00
CA LYS A 186 2.90 -1.28 23.28
C LYS A 186 4.38 -0.85 23.28
N LYS A 187 4.87 -0.34 22.16
CA LYS A 187 6.26 0.12 21.98
C LYS A 187 6.32 1.29 21.00
N ASN A 188 7.46 1.95 20.91
CA ASN A 188 7.67 2.95 19.85
C ASN A 188 7.77 2.26 18.48
N ARG A 189 7.17 2.88 17.46
CA ARG A 189 7.14 2.37 16.08
C ARG A 189 7.65 3.44 15.12
N GLY A 190 8.33 2.98 14.07
CA GLY A 190 8.81 3.83 12.99
C GLY A 190 10.17 4.47 13.23
N THR A 191 10.74 4.95 12.14
CA THR A 191 11.99 5.71 12.10
C THR A 191 11.74 7.05 11.42
N TRP A 192 12.45 8.09 11.84
CA TRP A 192 12.37 9.41 11.22
C TRP A 192 12.62 9.34 9.70
N ALA A 193 11.62 9.76 8.91
CA ALA A 193 11.58 9.58 7.46
C ALA A 193 11.82 10.89 6.68
N VAL A 194 12.17 11.98 7.36
CA VAL A 194 12.44 13.28 6.71
C VAL A 194 13.60 13.17 5.73
N GLY A 195 13.39 13.76 4.55
CA GLY A 195 14.37 13.77 3.47
C GLY A 195 14.25 12.58 2.52
N LEU A 196 13.43 11.58 2.83
CA LEU A 196 13.06 10.56 1.86
C LEU A 196 12.12 11.15 0.81
N SER A 197 12.30 10.73 -0.43
CA SER A 197 11.40 11.08 -1.54
C SER A 197 10.08 10.33 -1.42
N ASP A 198 9.01 10.90 -1.97
CA ASP A 198 7.65 10.35 -1.86
C ASP A 198 7.53 8.94 -2.50
N ASP A 199 8.34 8.63 -3.52
CA ASP A 199 8.37 7.33 -4.20
C ASP A 199 8.94 6.19 -3.33
N ARG A 200 9.49 6.50 -2.15
CA ARG A 200 9.93 5.52 -1.14
C ARG A 200 8.76 4.86 -0.41
N PHE A 201 7.54 5.38 -0.54
CA PHE A 201 6.37 4.85 0.15
C PHE A 201 5.40 4.25 -0.85
N VAL A 202 5.08 2.97 -0.68
CA VAL A 202 4.06 2.25 -1.44
C VAL A 202 2.78 2.24 -0.62
N ASN A 203 1.78 3.00 -1.05
CA ASN A 203 0.48 3.07 -0.39
C ASN A 203 -0.55 2.25 -1.16
N PHE A 204 -1.53 1.71 -0.46
CA PHE A 204 -2.58 0.87 -1.00
C PHE A 204 -3.83 0.93 -0.10
N MET A 205 -5.00 0.66 -0.67
CA MET A 205 -6.22 0.38 0.10
C MET A 205 -6.48 -1.11 0.25
N GLN A 206 -6.00 -1.91 -0.70
CA GLN A 206 -6.15 -3.35 -0.69
C GLN A 206 -4.84 -4.01 -1.13
N ASN A 207 -4.54 -5.14 -0.52
CA ASN A 207 -3.54 -6.10 -0.97
C ASN A 207 -4.03 -7.51 -0.56
N HIS A 208 -3.20 -8.53 -0.78
CA HIS A 208 -3.59 -9.90 -0.45
C HIS A 208 -3.86 -10.08 1.05
N ASP A 209 -3.02 -9.52 1.93
CA ASP A 209 -3.22 -9.58 3.38
C ASP A 209 -4.46 -8.84 3.82
N GLN A 210 -4.61 -7.58 3.45
CA GLN A 210 -5.64 -6.71 4.01
C GLN A 210 -7.05 -7.12 3.58
N VAL A 211 -7.19 -7.83 2.45
CA VAL A 211 -8.45 -8.46 2.06
C VAL A 211 -8.57 -9.86 2.70
N ALA A 212 -7.55 -10.72 2.53
CA ALA A 212 -7.63 -12.10 3.00
C ALA A 212 -7.75 -12.19 4.50
N ASN A 213 -7.03 -11.37 5.28
CA ASN A 213 -6.98 -11.30 6.75
C ASN A 213 -8.23 -10.69 7.39
N SER A 214 -9.40 -11.03 6.82
CA SER A 214 -10.72 -10.72 7.33
C SER A 214 -11.57 -11.99 7.42
N LEU A 215 -12.76 -11.88 8.01
CA LEU A 215 -13.68 -13.02 8.17
C LEU A 215 -14.13 -13.61 6.82
N ALA A 216 -14.48 -12.76 5.86
CA ALA A 216 -15.15 -13.15 4.63
C ALA A 216 -14.42 -12.72 3.35
N GLY A 217 -13.21 -12.15 3.46
CA GLY A 217 -12.44 -11.70 2.31
C GLY A 217 -13.11 -10.60 1.50
N HIS A 218 -13.96 -9.81 2.15
CA HIS A 218 -14.74 -8.75 1.50
C HIS A 218 -13.82 -7.63 1.02
N ARG A 219 -14.03 -7.18 -0.22
CA ARG A 219 -13.31 -6.04 -0.81
C ARG A 219 -13.93 -4.72 -0.40
N ILE A 220 -13.14 -3.65 -0.48
CA ILE A 220 -13.49 -2.36 0.13
C ILE A 220 -14.81 -1.77 -0.35
N HIS A 221 -15.17 -1.97 -1.62
CA HIS A 221 -16.43 -1.47 -2.20
C HIS A 221 -17.69 -2.14 -1.64
N THR A 222 -17.57 -3.31 -1.00
CA THR A 222 -18.66 -3.98 -0.29
C THR A 222 -18.76 -3.55 1.18
N LEU A 223 -17.71 -2.88 1.69
CA LEU A 223 -17.59 -2.47 3.08
C LEU A 223 -17.91 -0.98 3.28
N ALA A 224 -17.84 -0.18 2.22
CA ALA A 224 -18.04 1.26 2.24
C ALA A 224 -18.89 1.76 1.06
N GLY A 225 -19.51 2.92 1.22
CA GLY A 225 -20.34 3.53 0.17
C GLY A 225 -19.52 3.96 -1.04
N ALA A 226 -20.13 3.89 -2.23
CA ALA A 226 -19.45 4.17 -3.51
C ALA A 226 -18.73 5.51 -3.54
N GLY A 227 -19.35 6.61 -3.06
CA GLY A 227 -18.70 7.92 -3.02
C GLY A 227 -17.43 7.93 -2.18
N ALA A 228 -17.45 7.31 -0.99
CA ALA A 228 -16.29 7.22 -0.11
C ALA A 228 -15.14 6.42 -0.75
N VAL A 229 -15.48 5.34 -1.47
CA VAL A 229 -14.49 4.54 -2.21
C VAL A 229 -13.89 5.37 -3.35
N ARG A 230 -14.70 6.12 -4.12
CA ARG A 230 -14.20 6.99 -5.20
C ARG A 230 -13.24 8.06 -4.68
N THR A 231 -13.55 8.69 -3.54
CA THR A 231 -12.68 9.73 -2.97
C THR A 231 -11.37 9.17 -2.47
N MET A 232 -11.40 8.04 -1.76
CA MET A 232 -10.18 7.41 -1.27
C MET A 232 -9.33 6.86 -2.43
N THR A 233 -9.97 6.32 -3.48
CA THR A 233 -9.30 5.93 -4.73
C THR A 233 -8.60 7.12 -5.39
N THR A 234 -9.27 8.28 -5.44
CA THR A 234 -8.69 9.52 -5.98
C THR A 234 -7.48 9.96 -5.16
N LEU A 235 -7.56 9.91 -3.83
CA LEU A 235 -6.43 10.20 -2.95
C LEU A 235 -5.26 9.24 -3.20
N LEU A 236 -5.53 7.92 -3.23
CA LEU A 236 -4.53 6.91 -3.44
C LEU A 236 -3.78 7.14 -4.76
N LEU A 237 -4.51 7.34 -5.87
CA LEU A 237 -3.92 7.41 -7.20
C LEU A 237 -3.27 8.76 -7.51
N LEU A 238 -3.73 9.87 -6.91
CA LEU A 238 -3.16 11.20 -7.16
C LEU A 238 -2.24 11.70 -6.03
N GLY A 239 -2.14 10.97 -4.92
CA GLY A 239 -1.20 11.25 -3.84
C GLY A 239 0.27 11.18 -4.30
N PRO A 240 1.20 11.78 -3.54
CA PRO A 240 2.59 11.91 -3.96
C PRO A 240 3.39 10.60 -3.97
N TRP A 241 2.94 9.61 -3.18
CA TRP A 241 3.52 8.27 -3.02
C TRP A 241 3.38 7.36 -4.25
N THR A 242 3.96 6.17 -4.21
CA THR A 242 3.74 5.10 -5.21
C THR A 242 2.44 4.35 -4.89
N PRO A 243 1.38 4.41 -5.71
CA PRO A 243 0.16 3.65 -5.47
C PRO A 243 0.31 2.18 -5.88
N MET A 244 -0.31 1.28 -5.11
CA MET A 244 -0.50 -0.12 -5.46
C MET A 244 -1.99 -0.46 -5.39
N LEU A 245 -2.46 -1.24 -6.38
CA LEU A 245 -3.81 -1.77 -6.45
C LEU A 245 -3.77 -3.29 -6.30
N PHE A 246 -4.79 -3.87 -5.69
CA PHE A 246 -4.97 -5.32 -5.67
C PHE A 246 -5.80 -5.79 -6.86
N GLN A 247 -5.52 -6.98 -7.39
CA GLN A 247 -6.19 -7.48 -8.59
C GLN A 247 -7.73 -7.41 -8.44
N GLY A 248 -8.40 -6.74 -9.39
CA GLY A 248 -9.84 -6.55 -9.39
C GLY A 248 -10.36 -5.36 -8.58
N GLU A 249 -9.50 -4.62 -7.89
CA GLU A 249 -9.87 -3.37 -7.23
C GLU A 249 -10.38 -2.32 -8.22
N GLU A 250 -9.73 -2.26 -9.39
CA GLU A 250 -9.98 -1.27 -10.43
C GLU A 250 -11.36 -1.39 -11.09
N PHE A 251 -12.03 -2.53 -10.94
CA PHE A 251 -13.39 -2.75 -11.42
C PHE A 251 -14.34 -3.25 -10.33
N ALA A 252 -14.00 -3.01 -9.05
CA ALA A 252 -14.80 -3.43 -7.91
C ALA A 252 -15.23 -4.91 -8.01
N ALA A 253 -14.26 -5.82 -8.17
CA ALA A 253 -14.51 -7.24 -8.35
C ALA A 253 -15.44 -7.78 -7.25
N SER A 254 -16.55 -8.40 -7.65
CA SER A 254 -17.58 -8.97 -6.77
C SER A 254 -17.07 -10.17 -5.97
N THR A 255 -16.03 -10.83 -6.45
CA THR A 255 -15.41 -12.01 -5.82
C THR A 255 -14.56 -11.63 -4.61
N PRO A 256 -14.69 -12.34 -3.47
CA PRO A 256 -13.83 -12.12 -2.32
C PRO A 256 -12.37 -12.53 -2.63
N PHE A 257 -11.48 -12.24 -1.70
CA PHE A 257 -10.17 -12.90 -1.66
C PHE A 257 -9.97 -13.50 -0.27
N LEU A 258 -9.93 -14.83 -0.22
CA LEU A 258 -9.88 -15.64 1.00
C LEU A 258 -8.49 -16.25 1.16
N TYR A 259 -8.17 -16.66 2.38
CA TYR A 259 -7.01 -17.50 2.62
C TYR A 259 -7.33 -18.96 2.24
N PHE A 260 -6.64 -19.51 1.25
CA PHE A 260 -6.77 -20.90 0.79
C PHE A 260 -5.39 -21.58 0.75
N ALA A 261 -5.36 -22.87 1.01
CA ALA A 261 -4.14 -23.67 1.00
C ALA A 261 -4.45 -25.14 0.68
N ASP A 262 -3.74 -25.71 -0.29
CA ASP A 262 -3.82 -27.13 -0.62
C ASP A 262 -2.70 -27.88 0.11
N GLN A 263 -2.99 -28.33 1.34
CA GLN A 263 -2.02 -28.97 2.23
C GLN A 263 -2.45 -30.41 2.55
N PRO A 264 -1.49 -31.32 2.78
CA PRO A 264 -1.79 -32.66 3.28
C PRO A 264 -2.65 -32.61 4.56
N PRO A 265 -3.53 -33.60 4.80
CA PRO A 265 -4.47 -33.59 5.93
C PRO A 265 -3.82 -33.36 7.31
N GLU A 266 -2.59 -33.84 7.51
CA GLU A 266 -1.80 -33.65 8.73
C GLU A 266 -1.40 -32.19 9.02
N ILE A 267 -1.34 -31.35 7.99
CA ILE A 267 -1.00 -29.92 8.07
C ILE A 267 -2.26 -29.06 7.97
N ALA A 268 -3.25 -29.46 7.17
CA ALA A 268 -4.47 -28.69 6.93
C ALA A 268 -5.19 -28.25 8.22
N ALA A 269 -5.33 -29.15 9.20
CA ALA A 269 -5.96 -28.82 10.48
C ALA A 269 -5.19 -27.74 11.27
N LYS A 270 -3.85 -27.77 11.22
CA LYS A 270 -2.99 -26.76 11.87
C LYS A 270 -3.10 -25.42 11.16
N VAL A 271 -3.22 -25.42 9.84
CA VAL A 271 -3.43 -24.21 9.04
C VAL A 271 -4.76 -23.55 9.41
N ALA A 272 -5.86 -24.32 9.45
CA ALA A 272 -7.17 -23.81 9.86
C ALA A 272 -7.16 -23.26 11.30
N GLN A 273 -6.51 -23.96 12.23
CA GLN A 273 -6.37 -23.49 13.61
C GLN A 273 -5.53 -22.21 13.70
N GLY A 274 -4.33 -22.19 13.10
CA GLY A 274 -3.45 -21.03 13.12
C GLY A 274 -4.10 -19.80 12.47
N ARG A 275 -4.93 -20.03 11.45
CA ARG A 275 -5.74 -18.99 10.82
C ARG A 275 -6.76 -18.38 11.79
N ALA A 276 -7.50 -19.21 12.52
CA ALA A 276 -8.45 -18.74 13.53
C ALA A 276 -7.75 -18.01 14.69
N GLU A 277 -6.60 -18.52 15.14
CA GLU A 277 -5.78 -17.87 16.18
C GLU A 277 -5.27 -16.49 15.72
N PHE A 278 -4.77 -16.38 14.49
CA PHE A 278 -4.33 -15.11 13.92
C PHE A 278 -5.47 -14.09 13.85
N LEU A 279 -6.64 -14.50 13.36
CA LEU A 279 -7.80 -13.60 13.30
C LEU A 279 -8.38 -13.26 14.68
N GLY A 280 -8.11 -14.08 15.70
CA GLY A 280 -8.49 -13.81 17.09
C GLY A 280 -7.90 -12.53 17.68
N GLN A 281 -6.90 -11.92 17.01
CA GLN A 281 -6.39 -10.60 17.39
C GLN A 281 -7.44 -9.48 17.21
N PHE A 282 -8.43 -9.68 16.34
CA PHE A 282 -9.56 -8.78 16.16
C PHE A 282 -10.66 -9.14 17.16
N PRO A 283 -11.01 -8.24 18.10
CA PRO A 283 -12.04 -8.53 19.10
C PRO A 283 -13.39 -8.93 18.50
N SER A 284 -13.78 -8.39 17.34
CA SER A 284 -15.01 -8.79 16.65
C SER A 284 -14.97 -10.21 16.06
N LEU A 285 -13.78 -10.79 15.91
CA LEU A 285 -13.57 -12.14 15.33
C LEU A 285 -13.17 -13.19 16.36
N SER A 286 -12.92 -12.79 17.61
CA SER A 286 -12.36 -13.67 18.63
C SER A 286 -13.37 -14.64 19.28
N SER A 287 -14.66 -14.56 18.93
CA SER A 287 -15.67 -15.44 19.53
C SER A 287 -15.71 -16.82 18.84
N PRO A 288 -15.96 -17.91 19.60
CA PRO A 288 -16.10 -19.25 19.02
C PRO A 288 -17.18 -19.35 17.95
N GLU A 289 -18.25 -18.57 18.06
CA GLU A 289 -19.34 -18.52 17.07
C GLU A 289 -18.84 -17.94 15.74
N VAL A 290 -18.03 -16.89 15.77
CA VAL A 290 -17.47 -16.29 14.54
C VAL A 290 -16.42 -17.20 13.91
N ALA A 291 -15.62 -17.90 14.71
CA ALA A 291 -14.62 -18.86 14.20
C ALA A 291 -15.26 -19.99 13.37
N GLN A 292 -16.50 -20.39 13.67
CA GLN A 292 -17.25 -21.40 12.88
C GLN A 292 -17.68 -20.89 11.50
N HIS A 293 -17.67 -19.58 11.27
CA HIS A 293 -17.99 -18.96 9.99
C HIS A 293 -16.76 -18.73 9.11
N LEU A 294 -15.56 -19.04 9.60
CA LEU A 294 -14.34 -18.94 8.79
C LEU A 294 -14.39 -19.97 7.66
N PRO A 295 -14.13 -19.56 6.40
CA PRO A 295 -13.98 -20.49 5.30
C PRO A 295 -12.84 -21.46 5.59
N ASP A 296 -13.06 -22.75 5.30
CA ASP A 296 -12.02 -23.77 5.41
C ASP A 296 -10.94 -23.50 4.34
N PRO A 297 -9.68 -23.22 4.71
CA PRO A 297 -8.62 -22.99 3.75
C PRO A 297 -8.35 -24.18 2.81
N GLY A 298 -8.62 -25.40 3.28
CA GLY A 298 -8.40 -26.64 2.52
C GLY A 298 -9.54 -27.02 1.57
N ASP A 299 -10.69 -26.36 1.66
CA ASP A 299 -11.79 -26.59 0.73
C ASP A 299 -11.51 -25.91 -0.62
N GLN A 300 -11.57 -26.70 -1.70
CA GLN A 300 -11.46 -26.23 -3.09
C GLN A 300 -12.43 -25.06 -3.38
N SER A 301 -13.61 -25.05 -2.74
CA SER A 301 -14.59 -23.97 -2.91
C SER A 301 -14.08 -22.61 -2.42
N THR A 302 -13.15 -22.59 -1.45
CA THR A 302 -12.51 -21.37 -0.94
C THR A 302 -11.60 -20.75 -2.00
N PHE A 303 -10.80 -21.55 -2.71
CA PHE A 303 -10.00 -21.08 -3.84
C PHE A 303 -10.87 -20.64 -5.02
N ASP A 304 -11.88 -21.44 -5.38
CA ASP A 304 -12.71 -21.15 -6.55
C ASP A 304 -13.49 -19.83 -6.40
N LYS A 305 -13.92 -19.47 -5.18
CA LYS A 305 -14.54 -18.17 -4.89
C LYS A 305 -13.59 -16.97 -5.09
N CYS A 306 -12.28 -17.18 -5.06
CA CYS A 306 -11.29 -16.11 -5.21
C CYS A 306 -10.93 -15.78 -6.66
N LYS A 307 -11.41 -16.57 -7.62
CA LYS A 307 -11.17 -16.33 -9.04
C LYS A 307 -11.98 -15.12 -9.51
N LEU A 308 -11.30 -14.14 -10.10
CA LEU A 308 -11.94 -12.92 -10.59
C LEU A 308 -13.04 -13.21 -11.62
N ASN A 309 -14.18 -12.55 -11.46
CA ASN A 309 -15.22 -12.50 -12.47
C ASN A 309 -14.97 -11.31 -13.41
N PHE A 310 -14.48 -11.56 -14.63
CA PHE A 310 -14.20 -10.49 -15.58
C PHE A 310 -15.45 -9.86 -16.20
N GLU A 311 -16.65 -10.41 -16.00
CA GLU A 311 -17.91 -9.73 -16.34
C GLU A 311 -18.13 -8.45 -15.52
N ASP A 312 -17.48 -8.35 -14.36
CA ASP A 312 -17.53 -7.16 -13.49
C ASP A 312 -16.90 -5.93 -14.18
N LEU A 313 -15.99 -6.10 -15.14
CA LEU A 313 -15.44 -4.99 -15.94
C LEU A 313 -16.53 -4.21 -16.68
N GLN A 314 -17.55 -4.92 -17.19
CA GLN A 314 -18.69 -4.31 -17.88
C GLN A 314 -19.75 -3.86 -16.88
N SER A 315 -20.03 -4.70 -15.88
CA SER A 315 -21.09 -4.43 -14.90
C SER A 315 -20.75 -3.26 -13.97
N HIS A 316 -19.47 -3.00 -13.73
CA HIS A 316 -18.94 -1.91 -12.92
C HIS A 316 -18.08 -0.93 -13.74
N GLU A 317 -18.42 -0.74 -15.02
CA GLU A 317 -17.71 0.15 -15.96
C GLU A 317 -17.36 1.54 -15.36
N PRO A 318 -18.24 2.23 -14.60
CA PRO A 318 -17.90 3.52 -14.01
C PRO A 318 -16.69 3.49 -13.06
N VAL A 319 -16.50 2.39 -12.32
CA VAL A 319 -15.34 2.21 -11.42
C VAL A 319 -14.07 2.00 -12.23
N TYR A 320 -14.16 1.23 -13.31
CA TYR A 320 -13.04 1.01 -14.23
C TYR A 320 -12.60 2.28 -14.94
N LEU A 321 -13.56 3.07 -15.43
CA LEU A 321 -13.29 4.38 -16.04
C LEU A 321 -12.61 5.33 -15.05
N LEU A 322 -13.09 5.39 -13.80
CA LEU A 322 -12.48 6.20 -12.75
C LEU A 322 -10.99 5.86 -12.56
N HIS A 323 -10.66 4.57 -12.40
CA HIS A 323 -9.27 4.14 -12.21
C HIS A 323 -8.41 4.45 -13.45
N LYS A 324 -8.93 4.15 -14.64
CA LYS A 324 -8.24 4.40 -15.90
C LYS A 324 -7.90 5.88 -16.08
N ASP A 325 -8.86 6.77 -15.81
CA ASP A 325 -8.68 8.20 -16.03
C ASP A 325 -7.81 8.84 -14.94
N LEU A 326 -7.89 8.37 -13.69
CA LEU A 326 -6.98 8.77 -12.62
C LEU A 326 -5.53 8.33 -12.90
N ILE A 327 -5.32 7.09 -13.38
CA ILE A 327 -4.00 6.61 -13.78
C ILE A 327 -3.48 7.40 -14.98
N ALA A 328 -4.34 7.71 -15.96
CA ALA A 328 -3.99 8.55 -17.09
C ALA A 328 -3.56 9.95 -16.63
N LEU A 329 -4.35 10.59 -15.77
CA LEU A 329 -4.04 11.90 -15.19
C LEU A 329 -2.72 11.87 -14.42
N ARG A 330 -2.51 10.88 -13.55
CA ARG A 330 -1.25 10.67 -12.82
C ARG A 330 -0.07 10.53 -13.78
N ARG A 331 -0.25 9.89 -14.94
CA ARG A 331 0.83 9.70 -15.92
C ARG A 331 1.15 10.99 -16.68
N THR A 332 0.12 11.72 -17.11
CA THR A 332 0.26 12.81 -18.08
C THR A 332 0.41 14.19 -17.45
N ASP A 333 -0.12 14.43 -16.26
CA ASP A 333 0.03 15.73 -15.61
C ASP A 333 1.42 15.86 -14.97
N PRO A 334 2.25 16.85 -15.39
CA PRO A 334 3.64 16.94 -14.98
C PRO A 334 3.83 17.34 -13.51
N VAL A 335 2.80 17.92 -12.88
CA VAL A 335 2.86 18.36 -11.48
C VAL A 335 2.43 17.21 -10.56
N ILE A 336 1.37 16.49 -10.92
CA ILE A 336 0.92 15.31 -10.17
C ILE A 336 1.97 14.18 -10.26
N ASN A 337 2.53 13.94 -11.46
CA ASN A 337 3.52 12.88 -11.67
C ASN A 337 4.90 13.17 -11.06
N GLY A 338 5.12 14.39 -10.55
CA GLY A 338 6.34 14.81 -9.87
C GLY A 338 7.44 15.38 -10.75
N ARG A 339 7.36 15.33 -12.09
CA ARG A 339 8.41 15.82 -13.00
C ARG A 339 8.62 17.34 -12.91
N GLU A 340 7.53 18.08 -12.72
CA GLU A 340 7.50 19.54 -12.59
C GLU A 340 6.95 19.97 -11.23
N ARG A 341 7.06 19.12 -10.20
CA ARG A 341 6.72 19.47 -8.82
C ARG A 341 7.98 19.89 -8.06
N HIS A 342 7.96 21.06 -7.44
CA HIS A 342 9.07 21.48 -6.58
C HIS A 342 8.76 21.31 -5.08
N SER A 343 7.48 21.41 -4.69
CA SER A 343 7.06 21.18 -3.31
C SER A 343 5.60 20.74 -3.21
N LEU A 344 5.20 20.24 -2.04
CA LEU A 344 3.83 19.90 -1.70
C LEU A 344 3.53 20.41 -0.29
N ASP A 345 2.31 20.93 -0.08
CA ASP A 345 1.81 21.23 1.25
C ASP A 345 0.34 20.84 1.37
N GLY A 346 -0.16 20.75 2.60
CA GLY A 346 -1.53 20.37 2.87
C GLY A 346 -2.13 21.09 4.06
N ALA A 347 -3.45 21.22 4.01
CA ALA A 347 -4.27 21.81 5.06
C ALA A 347 -5.52 20.95 5.29
N VAL A 348 -6.11 21.10 6.47
CA VAL A 348 -7.37 20.45 6.84
C VAL A 348 -8.41 21.50 7.21
N TYR A 349 -9.68 21.21 6.95
CA TYR A 349 -10.81 21.98 7.44
C TYR A 349 -11.77 21.04 8.17
N GLY A 350 -11.78 21.10 9.50
CA GLY A 350 -12.44 20.08 10.31
C GLY A 350 -11.75 18.72 10.23
N LEU A 351 -12.49 17.65 10.49
CA LEU A 351 -11.94 16.29 10.61
C LEU A 351 -11.85 15.53 9.28
N HIS A 352 -12.63 15.91 8.26
CA HIS A 352 -12.86 15.06 7.08
C HIS A 352 -12.58 15.74 5.73
N LEU A 353 -12.26 17.03 5.72
CA LEU A 353 -11.90 17.76 4.51
C LEU A 353 -10.39 18.06 4.51
N LEU A 354 -9.67 17.49 3.55
CA LEU A 354 -8.27 17.80 3.28
C LEU A 354 -8.10 18.59 1.99
N ILE A 355 -7.02 19.35 1.95
CA ILE A 355 -6.54 20.11 0.81
C ILE A 355 -5.07 19.76 0.65
N LEU A 356 -4.67 19.27 -0.53
CA LEU A 356 -3.28 19.12 -0.92
C LEU A 356 -2.98 20.07 -2.08
N ARG A 357 -1.90 20.83 -1.97
CA ARG A 357 -1.41 21.69 -3.03
C ARG A 357 -0.07 21.18 -3.52
N TYR A 358 0.01 20.92 -4.81
CA TYR A 358 1.23 20.56 -5.52
C TYR A 358 1.72 21.82 -6.21
N PHE A 359 2.91 22.28 -5.83
CA PHE A 359 3.47 23.51 -6.37
C PHE A 359 4.35 23.20 -7.59
N GLY A 360 3.98 23.80 -8.73
CA GLY A 360 4.68 23.62 -10.00
C GLY A 360 6.04 24.31 -10.00
N VAL A 361 7.02 23.78 -10.74
CA VAL A 361 8.33 24.43 -10.95
C VAL A 361 8.17 25.76 -11.69
N GLU A 362 7.33 25.79 -12.73
CA GLU A 362 6.95 27.04 -13.39
C GLU A 362 5.97 27.80 -12.50
N SER A 363 6.25 29.10 -12.27
CA SER A 363 5.44 29.96 -11.41
C SER A 363 3.96 29.93 -11.82
N GLY A 364 3.14 29.43 -10.90
CA GLY A 364 1.70 29.33 -11.03
C GLY A 364 1.19 28.13 -11.82
N ASN A 365 2.02 27.16 -12.20
CA ASN A 365 1.54 25.87 -12.72
C ASN A 365 1.19 24.90 -11.57
N ASP A 366 0.34 25.34 -10.64
CA ASP A 366 0.00 24.54 -9.45
C ASP A 366 -1.17 23.58 -9.72
N ARG A 367 -1.27 22.55 -8.88
CA ARG A 367 -2.48 21.73 -8.74
C ARG A 367 -3.01 21.78 -7.31
N LEU A 368 -4.32 21.75 -7.18
CA LEU A 368 -5.01 21.70 -5.90
C LEU A 368 -5.92 20.47 -5.89
N LEU A 369 -5.75 19.59 -4.91
CA LEU A 369 -6.60 18.43 -4.66
C LEU A 369 -7.40 18.68 -3.39
N MET A 370 -8.72 18.70 -3.50
CA MET A 370 -9.64 18.81 -2.35
C MET A 370 -10.41 17.52 -2.21
N ILE A 371 -10.44 16.95 -1.00
CA ILE A 371 -11.13 15.69 -0.73
C ILE A 371 -11.96 15.81 0.55
N ASN A 372 -13.25 15.50 0.44
CA ASN A 372 -14.20 15.43 1.54
C ASN A 372 -14.61 13.97 1.78
N PHE A 373 -14.33 13.44 2.96
CA PHE A 373 -14.69 12.07 3.37
C PHE A 373 -16.01 11.97 4.15
N ASP A 374 -16.74 13.07 4.30
CA ASP A 374 -17.98 13.12 5.06
C ASP A 374 -19.05 13.87 4.26
N ARG A 375 -20.18 14.21 4.88
CA ARG A 375 -21.23 15.08 4.36
C ARG A 375 -20.72 16.42 3.82
N ASP A 376 -21.59 17.11 3.08
CA ASP A 376 -21.37 18.46 2.57
C ASP A 376 -20.72 19.39 3.60
N GLN A 377 -19.66 20.06 3.18
CA GLN A 377 -18.94 21.05 3.98
C GLN A 377 -19.13 22.45 3.40
N VAL A 378 -19.30 23.42 4.28
CA VAL A 378 -19.36 24.85 3.91
C VAL A 378 -18.18 25.55 4.56
N ILE A 379 -17.30 26.12 3.74
CA ILE A 379 -16.13 26.89 4.17
C ILE A 379 -16.49 28.38 4.09
N SER A 380 -16.65 29.02 5.25
CA SER A 380 -17.04 30.43 5.34
C SER A 380 -16.71 31.06 6.70
N PRO A 381 -15.80 32.06 6.77
CA PRO A 381 -14.87 32.44 5.70
C PRO A 381 -13.90 31.29 5.39
N ALA A 382 -13.19 31.35 4.26
CA ALA A 382 -12.20 30.36 3.86
C ALA A 382 -10.75 30.87 3.98
N PRO A 383 -10.25 31.22 5.19
CA PRO A 383 -8.90 31.76 5.39
C PRO A 383 -7.84 30.66 5.35
N ILE A 384 -7.82 29.85 4.30
CA ILE A 384 -6.87 28.75 4.10
C ILE A 384 -5.93 29.18 2.96
N PRO A 385 -4.68 29.59 3.25
CA PRO A 385 -3.77 30.15 2.24
C PRO A 385 -3.57 29.25 1.02
N LEU A 386 -3.61 27.92 1.19
CA LEU A 386 -3.47 26.97 0.08
C LEU A 386 -4.58 27.09 -0.97
N LEU A 387 -5.76 27.60 -0.61
CA LEU A 387 -6.87 27.82 -1.55
C LEU A 387 -6.66 29.04 -2.45
N ALA A 388 -5.74 29.95 -2.12
CA ALA A 388 -5.48 31.12 -2.95
C ALA A 388 -4.86 30.72 -4.29
N ALA A 389 -5.49 31.08 -5.41
CA ALA A 389 -4.91 30.86 -6.73
C ALA A 389 -3.57 31.62 -6.87
N PRO A 390 -2.62 31.12 -7.68
CA PRO A 390 -1.40 31.85 -7.97
C PRO A 390 -1.69 33.25 -8.56
N PRO A 391 -0.77 34.22 -8.46
CA PRO A 391 -0.95 35.55 -9.03
C PRO A 391 -1.35 35.52 -10.51
N ASN A 392 -2.36 36.30 -10.88
CA ASN A 392 -2.91 36.39 -12.25
C ASN A 392 -3.46 35.07 -12.82
N ARG A 393 -3.90 34.16 -11.95
CA ARG A 393 -4.50 32.87 -12.32
C ARG A 393 -5.78 32.61 -11.55
N ASN A 394 -6.62 31.74 -12.11
CA ASN A 394 -7.82 31.19 -11.47
C ASN A 394 -7.71 29.66 -11.37
N TRP A 395 -8.47 29.08 -10.44
CA TRP A 395 -8.61 27.62 -10.38
C TRP A 395 -9.66 27.16 -11.38
N GLU A 396 -9.30 26.19 -12.21
CA GLU A 396 -10.21 25.48 -13.10
C GLU A 396 -10.28 24.01 -12.72
N ILE A 397 -11.47 23.42 -12.77
CA ILE A 397 -11.65 22.00 -12.44
C ILE A 397 -11.04 21.16 -13.56
N LEU A 398 -10.05 20.34 -13.19
CA LEU A 398 -9.41 19.37 -14.07
C LEU A 398 -10.06 17.99 -13.98
N PHE A 399 -10.56 17.63 -12.80
CA PHE A 399 -11.19 16.34 -12.53
C PHE A 399 -12.17 16.46 -11.35
N SER A 400 -13.27 15.71 -11.40
CA SER A 400 -14.18 15.52 -10.27
C SER A 400 -14.63 14.07 -10.17
N SER A 401 -14.53 13.49 -8.97
CA SER A 401 -15.02 12.12 -8.71
C SER A 401 -16.54 12.00 -8.76
N GLU A 402 -17.26 13.13 -8.79
CA GLU A 402 -18.72 13.19 -8.84
C GLU A 402 -19.27 13.33 -10.27
N ASP A 403 -18.40 13.31 -11.28
CA ASP A 403 -18.82 13.22 -12.67
C ASP A 403 -19.73 11.97 -12.88
N PRO A 404 -20.90 12.12 -13.52
CA PRO A 404 -21.82 11.01 -13.80
C PRO A 404 -21.19 9.81 -14.51
N GLN A 405 -20.10 10.00 -15.28
CA GLN A 405 -19.39 8.89 -15.92
C GLN A 405 -18.76 7.91 -14.92
N TYR A 406 -18.51 8.36 -13.69
CA TYR A 406 -18.02 7.56 -12.57
C TYR A 406 -19.15 7.17 -11.59
N ALA A 407 -20.42 7.28 -12.02
CA ALA A 407 -21.60 7.13 -11.17
C ALA A 407 -21.64 8.12 -9.99
N GLY A 408 -21.06 9.31 -10.20
CA GLY A 408 -21.20 10.45 -9.30
C GLY A 408 -22.53 11.17 -9.47
N GLN A 409 -22.87 12.05 -8.52
CA GLN A 409 -24.18 12.71 -8.49
C GLN A 409 -24.19 14.11 -9.12
N SER A 410 -23.04 14.74 -9.35
CA SER A 410 -22.97 16.09 -9.93
C SER A 410 -21.56 16.51 -10.40
N ALA A 411 -21.51 17.31 -11.46
CA ALA A 411 -20.35 18.12 -11.79
C ALA A 411 -20.82 19.59 -11.89
N PRO A 412 -20.34 20.52 -11.03
CA PRO A 412 -19.18 20.39 -10.14
C PRO A 412 -19.51 19.98 -8.69
N ALA A 413 -18.62 19.19 -8.07
CA ALA A 413 -18.64 18.88 -6.64
C ALA A 413 -18.27 20.06 -5.73
N ILE A 414 -17.80 21.16 -6.31
CA ILE A 414 -17.46 22.40 -5.61
C ILE A 414 -18.20 23.55 -6.30
N TYR A 415 -18.95 24.32 -5.52
CA TYR A 415 -19.71 25.46 -6.04
C TYR A 415 -19.66 26.63 -5.06
N PHE A 416 -19.71 27.83 -5.63
CA PHE A 416 -19.67 29.09 -4.90
C PHE A 416 -21.04 29.74 -4.91
N ASP A 417 -21.60 29.96 -3.72
CA ASP A 417 -22.84 30.71 -3.50
C ASP A 417 -22.64 31.59 -2.25
N GLU A 418 -21.86 32.66 -2.42
CA GLU A 418 -21.27 33.51 -1.36
C GLU A 418 -20.36 32.78 -0.35
N ARG A 419 -20.35 31.44 -0.38
CA ARG A 419 -19.56 30.52 0.44
C ARG A 419 -19.04 29.39 -0.45
N LEU A 420 -17.86 28.86 -0.10
CA LEU A 420 -17.30 27.71 -0.78
C LEU A 420 -17.95 26.44 -0.23
N ARG A 421 -18.73 25.74 -1.06
CA ARG A 421 -19.37 24.47 -0.72
C ARG A 421 -18.62 23.32 -1.37
N VAL A 422 -18.36 22.28 -0.60
CA VAL A 422 -17.70 21.04 -1.03
C VAL A 422 -18.67 19.90 -0.77
N ALA A 423 -19.10 19.22 -1.84
CA ALA A 423 -20.02 18.10 -1.77
C ALA A 423 -19.47 16.99 -0.86
N GLY A 424 -20.37 16.28 -0.19
CA GLY A 424 -20.00 15.13 0.60
C GLY A 424 -19.43 14.00 -0.24
N TYR A 425 -18.49 13.24 0.31
CA TYR A 425 -17.84 12.12 -0.38
C TYR A 425 -17.39 12.49 -1.81
N SER A 426 -16.71 13.62 -1.95
CA SER A 426 -16.19 14.12 -3.22
C SER A 426 -14.69 14.39 -3.22
N ALA A 427 -14.06 14.21 -4.37
CA ALA A 427 -12.68 14.58 -4.65
C ALA A 427 -12.63 15.43 -5.92
N THR A 428 -11.96 16.58 -5.86
CA THR A 428 -11.85 17.52 -6.99
C THR A 428 -10.40 17.94 -7.15
N VAL A 429 -9.91 17.88 -8.40
CA VAL A 429 -8.60 18.39 -8.78
C VAL A 429 -8.78 19.68 -9.56
N PHE A 430 -8.01 20.70 -9.20
CA PHE A 430 -7.95 21.96 -9.92
C PHE A 430 -6.57 22.16 -10.55
N ALA A 431 -6.55 22.82 -11.70
CA ALA A 431 -5.37 23.38 -12.32
C ALA A 431 -5.41 24.90 -12.27
N ALA A 432 -4.25 25.53 -12.06
CA ALA A 432 -4.14 26.98 -12.11
C ALA A 432 -4.02 27.47 -13.57
N HIS A 433 -5.08 28.06 -14.10
CA HIS A 433 -5.13 28.59 -15.46
C HIS A 433 -4.91 30.11 -15.48
N ARG A 434 -4.31 30.64 -16.55
CA ARG A 434 -4.16 32.11 -16.71
C ARG A 434 -5.55 32.74 -16.82
N ALA A 435 -5.77 33.78 -16.02
CA ALA A 435 -7.03 34.51 -15.93
C ALA A 435 -7.34 35.33 -17.20
#